data_AF-A0A1Q7H118-F1
#
_entry.id   AF-A0A1Q7H118-F1
#
_cell.length_a   1.000
_cell.length_b   1.000
_cell.length_c   1.000
_cell.angle_alpha   90.00
_cell.angle_beta   90.00
_cell.angle_gamma   90.00
#
_symmetry.space_group_name_H-M   'P 1'
#
loop_
_entity.id
_entity.type
_entity.pdbx_description
1 polymer ?
#
loop_
_entity_poly.entity_id
_entity_poly.type
_entity_poly.pdbx_seq_one_letter_code
_entity_poly.pdbx_strand_id
1 'polypeptide(L)'
;MSESFMKKTNPIPADDMRAEYDFASMKGGVRGKYARRAREGTNIVLIEPEVADAFPTEQAVNEALKGVLNTARAVRSTGGLPNRALQPASRTKRKSKSRKSSRAARG
;
A
#
# COMPACT_ATOMS: atom_id res chain seq x y z
N MET A 1 27.76 -39.41 -44.56
CA MET A 1 27.48 -39.67 -43.13
C MET A 1 28.82 -39.51 -42.42
N SER A 2 29.07 -38.59 -41.49
CA SER A 2 28.19 -37.97 -40.49
C SER A 2 28.80 -36.66 -39.99
N GLU A 3 28.02 -35.57 -39.96
CA GLU A 3 28.34 -34.33 -39.24
C GLU A 3 28.21 -34.54 -37.73
N SER A 4 29.28 -34.27 -36.97
CA SER A 4 29.23 -34.21 -35.52
C SER A 4 28.76 -32.82 -35.08
N PHE A 5 27.49 -32.72 -34.67
CA PHE A 5 26.92 -31.55 -34.00
C PHE A 5 27.63 -31.32 -32.64
N MET A 6 28.56 -30.37 -32.57
CA MET A 6 29.06 -29.85 -31.30
C MET A 6 27.95 -29.05 -30.63
N LYS A 7 27.35 -29.62 -29.58
CA LYS A 7 26.37 -28.93 -28.72
C LYS A 7 27.09 -27.80 -27.98
N LYS A 8 26.99 -26.56 -28.49
CA LYS A 8 27.49 -25.36 -27.82
C LYS A 8 26.60 -25.09 -26.60
N THR A 9 26.97 -25.63 -25.45
CA THR A 9 26.44 -25.18 -24.16
C THR A 9 27.10 -23.85 -23.85
N ASN A 10 26.40 -22.74 -24.05
CA ASN A 10 26.83 -21.45 -23.53
C ASN A 10 26.83 -21.56 -22.00
N PRO A 11 27.99 -21.53 -21.32
CA PRO A 11 27.99 -21.48 -19.87
C PRO A 11 27.35 -20.16 -19.48
N ILE A 12 26.31 -20.23 -18.64
CA ILE A 12 25.73 -19.07 -17.98
C ILE A 12 26.91 -18.41 -17.24
N PRO A 13 27.25 -17.14 -17.51
CA PRO A 13 28.32 -16.48 -16.80
C PRO A 13 28.01 -16.59 -15.31
N ALA A 14 28.98 -17.06 -14.53
CA ALA A 14 28.85 -17.00 -13.08
C ALA A 14 28.47 -15.58 -12.68
N ASP A 15 27.54 -15.43 -11.74
CA ASP A 15 27.13 -14.16 -11.15
C ASP A 15 28.24 -13.61 -10.22
N ASP A 16 29.47 -13.74 -10.69
CA ASP A 16 30.69 -13.35 -10.00
C ASP A 16 31.00 -11.90 -10.37
N MET A 17 31.42 -11.15 -9.35
CA MET A 17 31.88 -9.78 -9.55
C MET A 17 33.12 -9.78 -10.46
N ARG A 18 33.22 -8.78 -11.34
CA ARG A 18 34.39 -8.64 -12.21
C ARG A 18 35.65 -8.40 -11.37
N ALA A 19 36.79 -8.89 -11.85
CA ALA A 19 38.07 -8.79 -11.15
C ALA A 19 38.50 -7.34 -10.85
N GLU A 20 38.03 -6.36 -11.62
CA GLU A 20 38.30 -4.95 -11.39
C GLU A 20 37.54 -4.35 -10.19
N TYR A 21 36.51 -5.02 -9.68
CA TYR A 21 35.71 -4.54 -8.56
C TYR A 21 36.19 -5.13 -7.23
N ASP A 22 37.16 -4.46 -6.60
CA ASP A 22 37.55 -4.74 -5.21
C ASP A 22 36.89 -3.74 -4.23
N PHE A 23 35.74 -4.14 -3.69
CA PHE A 23 35.03 -3.35 -2.69
C PHE A 23 35.75 -3.29 -1.33
N ALA A 24 36.74 -4.16 -1.07
CA ALA A 24 37.51 -4.16 0.17
C ALA A 24 38.58 -3.06 0.19
N SER A 25 39.14 -2.70 -0.97
CA SER A 25 40.08 -1.57 -1.10
C SER A 25 39.42 -0.21 -1.27
N MET A 26 38.09 -0.16 -1.48
CA MET A 26 37.35 1.10 -1.59
C MET A 26 37.35 1.89 -0.28
N LYS A 27 38.16 2.96 -0.22
CA LYS A 27 38.11 3.92 0.89
C LYS A 27 36.78 4.69 0.88
N GLY A 28 36.05 4.63 1.99
CA GLY A 28 34.79 5.39 2.17
C GLY A 28 33.52 4.67 1.70
N GLY A 29 33.62 3.43 1.19
CA GLY A 29 32.47 2.57 0.94
C GLY A 29 31.87 2.05 2.25
N VAL A 30 30.62 2.44 2.56
CA VAL A 30 29.93 1.98 3.78
C VAL A 30 28.73 1.12 3.37
N ARG A 31 28.78 -0.18 3.68
CA ARG A 31 27.65 -1.09 3.46
C ARG A 31 26.44 -0.58 4.23
N GLY A 32 25.31 -0.42 3.53
CA GLY A 32 24.06 0.02 4.15
C GLY A 32 24.01 1.49 4.56
N LYS A 33 24.89 2.37 4.04
CA LYS A 33 24.91 3.83 4.32
C LYS A 33 23.54 4.51 4.29
N TYR A 34 22.67 4.08 3.37
CA TYR A 34 21.30 4.61 3.24
C TYR A 34 20.21 3.59 3.59
N ALA A 35 20.57 2.40 4.07
CA ALA A 35 19.60 1.35 4.39
C ALA A 35 18.60 1.81 5.45
N ARG A 36 19.07 2.59 6.43
CA ARG A 36 18.21 3.20 7.44
C ARG A 36 17.23 4.21 6.83
N ARG A 37 17.68 5.08 5.93
CA ARG A 37 16.83 6.07 5.24
C ARG A 37 15.82 5.41 4.30
N ALA A 38 16.22 4.34 3.61
CA ALA A 38 15.31 3.54 2.80
C ALA A 38 14.20 2.92 3.69
N ARG A 39 14.57 2.37 4.86
CA ARG A 39 13.60 1.84 5.84
C ARG A 39 12.72 2.91 6.48
N GLU A 40 13.25 4.11 6.70
CA GLU A 40 12.54 5.21 7.34
C GLU A 40 11.63 6.00 6.38
N GLY A 41 11.99 6.07 5.09
CA GLY A 41 11.36 6.97 4.12
C GLY A 41 10.61 6.31 2.97
N THR A 42 10.68 4.98 2.82
CA THR A 42 9.93 4.29 1.76
C THR A 42 9.08 3.19 2.38
N ASN A 43 7.76 3.30 2.19
CA ASN A 43 6.81 2.27 2.61
C ASN A 43 6.81 1.13 1.59
N ILE A 44 8.00 0.54 1.34
CA ILE A 44 8.17 -0.58 0.42
C ILE A 44 7.66 -1.83 1.13
N VAL A 45 6.56 -2.37 0.63
CA VAL A 45 5.95 -3.60 1.12
C VAL A 45 6.15 -4.67 0.06
N LEU A 46 6.65 -5.84 0.47
CA LEU A 46 6.68 -7.00 -0.39
C LEU A 46 5.25 -7.53 -0.54
N ILE A 47 4.75 -7.54 -1.77
CA ILE A 47 3.46 -8.14 -2.13
C ILE A 47 3.65 -9.57 -2.63
N GLU A 48 2.58 -10.36 -2.59
CA GLU A 48 2.60 -11.74 -3.08
C GLU A 48 2.99 -11.79 -4.58
N PRO A 49 3.74 -12.82 -5.03
CA PRO A 49 4.22 -12.90 -6.41
C PRO A 49 3.10 -12.83 -7.45
N GLU A 50 1.99 -13.53 -7.20
CA GLU A 50 0.83 -13.52 -8.10
C GLU A 50 0.22 -12.11 -8.25
N VAL A 51 0.20 -11.33 -7.18
CA VAL A 51 -0.29 -9.94 -7.20
C VAL A 51 0.71 -9.02 -7.92
N ALA A 52 2.01 -9.26 -7.75
CA ALA A 52 3.04 -8.51 -8.46
C ALA A 52 2.98 -8.78 -9.97
N ASP A 53 2.73 -10.02 -10.38
CA ASP A 53 2.56 -10.39 -11.78
C ASP A 53 1.31 -9.76 -12.40
N ALA A 54 0.21 -9.68 -11.63
CA ALA A 54 -1.02 -9.03 -12.06
C ALA A 54 -0.89 -7.48 -12.14
N PHE A 55 -0.05 -6.87 -11.29
CA PHE A 55 0.16 -5.42 -11.24
C PHE A 55 1.66 -5.06 -11.33
N PRO A 56 2.26 -5.09 -12.54
CA PRO A 56 3.70 -4.89 -12.69
C PRO A 56 4.19 -3.46 -12.41
N THR A 57 3.28 -2.48 -12.30
CA THR A 57 3.63 -1.06 -12.12
C THR A 57 2.90 -0.44 -10.94
N GLU A 58 3.56 0.53 -10.30
CA GLU A 58 2.95 1.33 -9.22
C GLU A 58 1.69 2.07 -9.67
N GLN A 59 1.64 2.49 -10.94
CA GLN A 59 0.49 3.17 -11.51
C GLN A 59 -0.72 2.23 -11.57
N ALA A 60 -0.53 0.98 -12.02
CA ALA A 60 -1.60 -0.01 -12.09
C ALA A 60 -2.15 -0.34 -10.68
N VAL A 61 -1.29 -0.53 -9.69
CA VAL A 61 -1.70 -0.74 -8.29
C VAL A 61 -2.52 0.45 -7.77
N ASN A 62 -2.00 1.66 -7.95
CA ASN A 62 -2.63 2.87 -7.42
C ASN A 62 -3.98 3.17 -8.07
N GLU A 63 -4.12 2.95 -9.38
CA GLU A 63 -5.40 3.11 -10.07
C GLU A 63 -6.44 2.08 -9.60
N ALA A 64 -6.04 0.82 -9.41
CA ALA A 64 -6.92 -0.21 -8.86
C ALA A 64 -7.42 0.17 -7.45
N LEU A 65 -6.52 0.61 -6.57
CA LEU A 65 -6.88 1.04 -5.22
C LEU A 65 -7.78 2.29 -5.21
N LYS A 66 -7.54 3.26 -6.10
CA LYS A 66 -8.45 4.41 -6.29
C LYS A 66 -9.84 3.96 -6.70
N GLY A 67 -9.93 2.97 -7.60
CA GLY A 67 -11.19 2.35 -8.00
C GLY A 67 -11.97 1.80 -6.81
N VAL A 68 -11.31 0.98 -5.97
CA VAL A 68 -11.91 0.43 -4.74
C VAL A 68 -12.40 1.53 -3.80
N LEU A 69 -11.59 2.58 -3.60
CA LEU A 69 -11.98 3.72 -2.75
C LEU A 69 -13.21 4.44 -3.28
N ASN A 70 -13.29 4.66 -4.60
CA ASN A 70 -14.40 5.34 -5.25
C ASN A 70 -15.69 4.52 -5.14
N THR A 71 -15.62 3.21 -5.39
CA THR A 71 -16.76 2.29 -5.21
C THR A 71 -17.22 2.28 -3.76
N ALA A 72 -16.29 2.17 -2.81
CA ALA A 72 -16.62 2.19 -1.39
C ALA A 72 -17.27 3.52 -0.96
N ARG A 73 -16.84 4.66 -1.54
CA ARG A 73 -17.49 5.97 -1.35
C ARG A 73 -18.90 5.98 -1.92
N ALA A 74 -19.10 5.48 -3.13
CA ALA A 74 -20.42 5.42 -3.78
C ALA A 74 -21.42 4.55 -3.00
N VAL A 75 -20.98 3.41 -2.47
CA VAL A 75 -21.81 2.54 -1.62
C VAL A 75 -22.16 3.23 -0.29
N ARG A 76 -21.21 3.97 0.31
CA ARG A 76 -21.48 4.76 1.52
C ARG A 76 -22.45 5.91 1.27
N SER A 77 -22.35 6.60 0.12
CA SER A 77 -23.26 7.70 -0.22
C SER A 77 -24.66 7.25 -0.57
N THR A 78 -24.82 6.04 -1.11
CA THR A 78 -26.12 5.42 -1.44
C THR A 78 -26.79 4.74 -0.24
N GLY A 79 -26.20 4.81 0.95
CA GLY A 79 -26.81 4.36 2.21
C GLY A 79 -26.55 2.89 2.57
N GLY A 80 -25.73 2.16 1.79
CA GLY A 80 -25.50 0.72 1.99
C GLY A 80 -24.59 0.34 3.17
N LEU A 81 -23.85 1.29 3.74
CA LEU A 81 -22.91 1.06 4.87
C LEU A 81 -23.16 2.08 5.99
N PRO A 82 -23.39 1.66 7.23
CA PRO A 82 -23.71 2.59 8.32
C PRO A 82 -22.53 3.53 8.59
N ASN A 83 -22.77 4.85 8.53
CA ASN A 83 -21.85 5.93 8.89
C ASN A 83 -21.55 5.99 10.40
N ARG A 84 -21.19 4.85 11.02
CA ARG A 84 -20.95 4.73 12.46
C ARG A 84 -19.50 5.06 12.85
N ALA A 85 -18.56 4.97 11.90
CA ALA A 85 -17.15 5.25 12.15
C ALA A 85 -16.78 6.74 12.32
N LEU A 86 -17.72 7.66 12.09
CA LEU A 86 -17.45 9.11 12.13
C LEU A 86 -18.38 9.90 13.07
N GLN A 87 -19.21 9.25 13.88
CA GLN A 87 -20.06 9.97 14.83
C GLN A 87 -19.21 10.44 16.03
N PRO A 88 -19.07 11.75 16.28
CA PRO A 88 -18.49 12.20 17.55
C PRO A 88 -19.41 11.73 18.68
N ALA A 89 -18.83 11.01 19.65
CA ALA A 89 -19.52 10.48 20.82
C ALA A 89 -19.96 11.58 21.79
N SER A 90 -20.84 12.49 21.37
CA SER A 90 -21.27 13.63 22.21
C SER A 90 -22.70 14.13 22.00
N ARG A 91 -23.48 13.64 21.02
CA ARG A 91 -24.80 14.21 20.69
C ARG A 91 -26.02 13.71 21.47
N THR A 92 -25.87 12.78 22.42
CA THR A 92 -27.01 12.15 23.12
C THR A 92 -27.54 12.92 24.35
N LYS A 93 -26.97 14.08 24.74
CA LYS A 93 -27.37 14.76 26.00
C LYS A 93 -28.14 16.09 25.90
N ARG A 94 -28.74 16.48 24.77
CA ARG A 94 -29.46 17.79 24.68
C ARG A 94 -30.98 17.78 24.45
N LYS A 95 -31.66 16.63 24.39
CA LYS A 95 -33.10 16.60 24.08
C LYS A 95 -34.06 16.42 25.28
N SER A 96 -33.60 16.44 26.52
CA SER A 96 -34.44 16.18 27.70
C SER A 96 -35.01 17.40 28.44
N LYS A 97 -34.98 18.63 27.88
CA LYS A 97 -35.45 19.84 28.60
C LYS A 97 -36.60 20.64 27.99
N SER A 98 -37.35 20.10 27.03
CA SER A 98 -38.52 20.80 26.47
C SER A 98 -39.78 19.94 26.52
N ARG A 99 -40.24 19.56 27.72
CA ARG A 99 -41.64 19.12 27.97
C ARG A 99 -42.02 19.27 29.46
N LYS A 100 -42.55 20.44 29.83
CA LYS A 100 -43.52 20.73 30.92
C LYS A 100 -43.68 22.27 30.97
N SER A 101 -44.85 22.90 30.93
CA SER A 101 -46.24 22.46 30.99
C SER A 101 -47.13 23.42 30.18
N SER A 102 -48.18 22.87 29.58
CA SER A 102 -49.29 23.60 28.98
C SER A 102 -50.29 24.10 30.03
N ARG A 103 -50.78 25.34 29.83
CA ARG A 103 -52.15 25.89 30.09
C ARG A 103 -52.87 25.57 31.42
N ALA A 104 -53.19 26.64 32.16
CA ALA A 104 -54.46 26.87 32.87
C ALA A 104 -54.70 28.41 32.83
N ALA A 105 -55.62 28.94 32.02
CA ALA A 105 -57.06 29.11 32.24
C ALA A 105 -57.42 30.27 33.20
N ARG A 106 -57.97 31.34 32.59
CA ARG A 106 -59.01 32.29 33.05
C ARG A 106 -59.08 32.67 34.54
N GLY A 107 -58.91 33.97 34.79
CA GLY A 107 -59.27 34.70 36.01
C GLY A 107 -59.04 36.17 35.77
#